data_AF-A0A2B7ZVN3-F1
#
_entry.id   AF-A0A2B7ZVN3-F1
#
_cell.length_a   1.000
_cell.length_b   1.000
_cell.length_c   1.000
_cell.angle_alpha   90.00
_cell.angle_beta   90.00
_cell.angle_gamma   90.00
#
_symmetry.space_group_name_H-M   'P 1'
#
loop_
_entity.id
_entity.type
_entity.pdbx_description
1 polymer ?
#
loop_
_entity_poly.entity_id
_entity_poly.type
_entity_poly.pdbx_seq_one_letter_code
_entity_poly.pdbx_strand_id
1 'polypeptide(L)'
;MGTGSASNANRDFILNYPYTGGPAGCCGFIPPSFDLVNSFRTSAEGLPLLDGSYNNPKKAVKSDMGIESKESFEPDNGNLDPRLDYSAGRRGIPYWNWGNHPGKSWIRDQSFGGPYSPKKFVYNKGDAVDVSTWNNLTGNNYSIIRFADVLLMAAEAEAELGNLEAAKGYVNQVRGRAQNQEGFVKKEGDNAQPAAKYHLNLYNDAWTSQAYAREAIRFERKLELSGEGHRFFDLVRWGIAKTVLDAYLKNETDNTLTVAFEGAVFTEGRSEYQPIPQQEIDLVGANNLTQNPGY
;
A
#
# COMPACT_ATOMS: atom_id res chain seq x y z
N MET A 1 10.70 23.73 11.27
CA MET A 1 9.63 24.60 11.77
C MET A 1 8.75 23.76 12.69
N GLY A 2 8.75 24.05 13.99
CA GLY A 2 8.08 23.23 15.01
C GLY A 2 6.60 23.60 15.16
N THR A 3 5.74 22.61 15.36
CA THR A 3 4.27 22.69 15.36
C THR A 3 3.64 23.39 16.57
N GLY A 4 4.43 24.08 17.40
CA GLY A 4 3.96 24.88 18.55
C GLY A 4 3.32 24.09 19.71
N SER A 5 2.89 22.85 19.48
CA SER A 5 2.53 21.84 20.47
C SER A 5 2.45 20.46 19.80
N ALA A 6 2.56 19.39 20.60
CA ALA A 6 2.37 18.01 20.15
C ALA A 6 1.00 17.75 19.49
N SER A 7 -0.03 18.56 19.78
CA SER A 7 -1.39 18.37 19.27
C SER A 7 -1.54 18.56 17.76
N ASN A 8 -0.63 19.31 17.14
CA ASN A 8 -0.63 19.55 15.68
C ASN A 8 0.37 18.65 14.94
N ALA A 9 1.01 17.72 15.66
CA ALA A 9 1.91 16.75 15.05
C ALA A 9 1.12 15.55 14.53
N ASN A 10 1.74 14.80 13.63
CA ASN A 10 1.13 13.63 13.03
C ASN A 10 1.18 12.41 13.96
N ARG A 11 0.40 12.46 15.04
CA ARG A 11 0.43 11.51 16.16
C ARG A 11 -0.12 10.14 15.78
N ASP A 12 -1.04 10.06 14.83
CA ASP A 12 -1.75 8.81 14.53
C ASP A 12 -0.86 7.79 13.80
N PHE A 13 0.19 8.23 13.10
CA PHE A 13 1.10 7.33 12.38
C PHE A 13 2.37 6.96 13.17
N ILE A 14 2.54 7.40 14.42
CA ILE A 14 3.76 7.08 15.21
C ILE A 14 3.89 5.58 15.51
N LEU A 15 2.77 4.84 15.48
CA LEU A 15 2.76 3.39 15.65
C LEU A 15 3.28 2.67 14.39
N ASN A 16 3.26 3.35 13.26
CA ASN A 16 3.65 2.79 11.97
C ASN A 16 5.14 2.98 11.69
N TYR A 17 5.98 3.47 12.60
CA TYR A 17 7.42 3.40 12.31
C TYR A 17 7.89 1.95 12.40
N PRO A 18 8.96 1.57 11.67
CA PRO A 18 9.53 0.25 11.79
C PRO A 18 9.82 -0.08 13.26
N TYR A 19 9.87 -1.37 13.57
CA TYR A 19 10.10 -1.81 14.94
C TYR A 19 11.55 -1.51 15.36
N THR A 20 12.07 -2.23 16.35
CA THR A 20 13.39 -1.98 16.94
C THR A 20 14.50 -1.75 15.90
N GLY A 21 15.42 -0.83 16.23
CA GLY A 21 16.55 -0.48 15.36
C GLY A 21 16.22 0.37 14.13
N GLY A 22 14.94 0.61 13.83
CA GLY A 22 14.48 1.50 12.76
C GLY A 22 14.16 2.93 13.23
N PRO A 23 13.58 3.76 12.35
CA PRO A 23 13.07 5.09 12.71
C PRO A 23 12.23 5.04 13.99
N ALA A 24 12.62 5.82 15.00
CA ALA A 24 11.99 5.93 16.32
C ALA A 24 11.76 4.61 17.13
N GLY A 25 12.22 3.45 16.63
CA GLY A 25 12.27 2.18 17.37
C GLY A 25 10.92 1.53 17.72
N CYS A 26 9.80 1.96 17.14
CA CYS A 26 8.47 1.39 17.39
C CYS A 26 7.52 1.75 16.25
N CYS A 27 6.48 0.99 15.88
CA CYS A 27 5.99 -0.25 16.48
C CYS A 27 5.65 -1.32 15.42
N GLY A 28 5.84 -1.02 14.14
CA GLY A 28 5.60 -1.90 13.01
C GLY A 28 4.13 -2.09 12.64
N PHE A 29 3.25 -1.13 12.97
CA PHE A 29 1.82 -1.24 12.62
C PHE A 29 1.58 -1.00 11.12
N ILE A 30 0.51 -1.60 10.61
CA ILE A 30 0.08 -1.53 9.20
C ILE A 30 1.22 -1.94 8.23
N PRO A 31 1.83 -3.13 8.43
CA PRO A 31 2.83 -3.61 7.50
C PRO A 31 2.21 -3.86 6.11
N PRO A 32 2.91 -3.51 5.02
CA PRO A 32 2.49 -3.89 3.67
C PRO A 32 2.35 -5.41 3.54
N SER A 33 1.29 -5.87 2.89
CA SER A 33 1.01 -7.29 2.71
C SER A 33 1.78 -7.90 1.53
N PHE A 34 1.81 -9.24 1.42
CA PHE A 34 2.38 -9.91 0.26
C PHE A 34 1.62 -9.56 -1.02
N ASP A 35 0.29 -9.57 -0.99
CA ASP A 35 -0.56 -9.19 -2.13
C ASP A 35 -0.27 -7.78 -2.63
N LEU A 36 -0.11 -6.81 -1.72
CA LEU A 36 0.24 -5.44 -2.09
C LEU A 36 1.63 -5.39 -2.74
N VAL A 37 2.65 -5.97 -2.10
CA VAL A 37 4.01 -5.94 -2.64
C VAL A 37 4.09 -6.65 -3.99
N ASN A 38 3.44 -7.80 -4.13
CA ASN A 38 3.39 -8.56 -5.38
C ASN A 38 2.69 -7.77 -6.49
N SER A 39 1.66 -6.99 -6.18
CA SER A 39 0.92 -6.22 -7.19
C SER A 39 1.76 -5.18 -7.93
N PHE A 40 2.91 -4.77 -7.39
CA PHE A 40 3.86 -3.92 -8.10
C PHE A 40 4.71 -4.67 -9.14
N ARG A 41 4.52 -5.99 -9.32
CA ARG A 41 5.16 -6.75 -10.40
C ARG A 41 4.67 -6.25 -11.75
N THR A 42 5.61 -6.00 -12.65
CA THR A 42 5.30 -5.60 -14.04
C THR A 42 5.75 -6.67 -15.04
N SER A 43 5.11 -6.67 -16.21
CA SER A 43 5.47 -7.53 -17.33
C SER A 43 6.79 -7.11 -17.99
N ALA A 44 7.21 -7.81 -19.04
CA ALA A 44 8.35 -7.41 -19.86
C ALA A 44 8.11 -6.07 -20.57
N GLU A 45 6.85 -5.72 -20.79
CA GLU A 45 6.38 -4.47 -21.40
C GLU A 45 6.21 -3.35 -20.36
N GLY A 46 6.44 -3.61 -19.06
CA GLY A 46 6.30 -2.61 -18.01
C GLY A 46 4.86 -2.30 -17.63
N LEU A 47 3.91 -3.18 -17.98
CA LEU A 47 2.49 -3.08 -17.62
C LEU A 47 2.18 -3.94 -16.39
N PRO A 48 1.15 -3.59 -15.59
CA PRO A 48 0.74 -4.40 -14.44
C PRO A 48 0.16 -5.74 -14.88
N LEU A 49 0.28 -6.75 -14.01
CA LEU A 49 -0.31 -8.08 -14.22
C LEU A 49 -1.77 -8.09 -13.76
N LEU A 50 -2.67 -7.55 -14.59
CA LEU A 50 -4.11 -7.40 -14.26
C LEU A 50 -4.85 -8.74 -14.06
N ASP A 51 -4.27 -9.84 -14.50
CA ASP A 51 -4.82 -11.20 -14.35
C ASP A 51 -4.63 -11.80 -12.94
N GLY A 52 -4.03 -11.04 -12.00
CA GLY A 52 -3.74 -11.53 -10.65
C GLY A 52 -2.52 -12.47 -10.58
N SER A 53 -1.86 -12.75 -11.71
CA SER A 53 -0.76 -13.71 -11.75
C SER A 53 0.48 -13.26 -10.98
N TYR A 54 0.54 -12.01 -10.52
CA TYR A 54 1.58 -11.53 -9.61
C TYR A 54 1.65 -12.32 -8.29
N ASN A 55 0.56 -12.95 -7.85
CA ASN A 55 0.57 -13.82 -6.65
C ASN A 55 0.96 -15.27 -6.96
N ASN A 56 1.24 -15.62 -8.23
CA ASN A 56 1.83 -16.92 -8.54
C ASN A 56 3.24 -16.98 -7.92
N PRO A 57 3.63 -18.05 -7.20
CA PRO A 57 4.96 -18.16 -6.59
C PRO A 57 6.14 -17.94 -7.55
N LYS A 58 5.96 -18.19 -8.86
CA LYS A 58 6.99 -17.94 -9.89
C LYS A 58 7.13 -16.47 -10.30
N LYS A 59 6.13 -15.63 -10.00
CA LYS A 59 6.05 -14.21 -10.36
C LYS A 59 6.05 -13.28 -9.13
N ALA A 60 5.72 -13.80 -7.96
CA ALA A 60 5.73 -13.07 -6.69
C ALA A 60 7.08 -12.38 -6.45
N VAL A 61 7.04 -11.28 -5.70
CA VAL A 61 8.24 -10.55 -5.30
C VAL A 61 8.96 -11.36 -4.24
N LYS A 62 10.24 -11.66 -4.50
CA LYS A 62 11.08 -12.38 -3.54
C LYS A 62 11.08 -11.63 -2.20
N SER A 63 10.73 -12.34 -1.14
CA SER A 63 10.65 -11.82 0.23
C SER A 63 11.71 -12.45 1.12
N ASP A 64 12.05 -11.78 2.22
CA ASP A 64 12.91 -12.29 3.30
C ASP A 64 12.09 -12.90 4.46
N MET A 65 10.88 -13.38 4.16
CA MET A 65 10.03 -14.07 5.13
C MET A 65 10.77 -15.28 5.70
N GLY A 66 10.91 -15.33 7.03
CA GLY A 66 11.59 -16.43 7.74
C GLY A 66 13.12 -16.36 7.71
N ILE A 67 13.74 -15.35 7.09
CA ILE A 67 15.20 -15.22 6.98
C ILE A 67 15.72 -14.23 8.02
N GLU A 68 16.72 -14.62 8.81
CA GLU A 68 17.33 -13.74 9.81
C GLU A 68 18.13 -12.60 9.15
N SER A 69 18.16 -11.43 9.79
CA SER A 69 18.88 -10.26 9.27
C SER A 69 20.39 -10.47 9.05
N LYS A 70 20.98 -11.45 9.75
CA LYS A 70 22.40 -11.81 9.61
C LYS A 70 22.70 -12.76 8.44
N GLU A 71 21.68 -13.42 7.90
CA GLU A 71 21.84 -14.36 6.78
C GLU A 71 21.94 -13.62 5.45
N SER A 72 22.55 -14.21 4.43
CA SER A 72 22.63 -13.56 3.12
C SER A 72 21.24 -13.47 2.47
N PHE A 73 20.92 -12.32 1.86
CA PHE A 73 19.70 -12.13 1.10
C PHE A 73 19.93 -11.14 -0.04
N GLU A 74 19.71 -11.61 -1.26
CA GLU A 74 19.67 -10.76 -2.45
C GLU A 74 18.23 -10.32 -2.74
N PRO A 75 17.97 -8.99 -2.84
CA PRO A 75 16.67 -8.47 -3.25
C PRO A 75 16.18 -9.02 -4.58
N ASP A 76 14.86 -8.94 -4.79
CA ASP A 76 14.22 -9.31 -6.05
C ASP A 76 14.83 -8.56 -7.25
N ASN A 77 15.17 -9.30 -8.32
CA ASN A 77 15.72 -8.75 -9.56
C ASN A 77 14.73 -8.84 -10.75
N GLY A 78 13.45 -9.08 -10.47
CA GLY A 78 12.38 -9.04 -11.46
C GLY A 78 11.95 -7.60 -11.74
N ASN A 79 11.20 -7.41 -12.83
CA ASN A 79 10.65 -6.10 -13.18
C ASN A 79 9.69 -5.60 -12.09
N LEU A 80 9.83 -4.34 -11.67
CA LEU A 80 9.01 -3.75 -10.61
C LEU A 80 8.53 -2.36 -10.99
N ASP A 81 7.34 -2.00 -10.53
CA ASP A 81 6.89 -0.62 -10.49
C ASP A 81 7.67 0.14 -9.39
N PRO A 82 8.30 1.30 -9.72
CA PRO A 82 9.14 2.05 -8.79
C PRO A 82 8.41 2.56 -7.54
N ARG A 83 7.08 2.65 -7.57
CA ARG A 83 6.27 3.06 -6.41
C ARG A 83 6.31 2.03 -5.28
N LEU A 84 6.68 0.78 -5.55
CA LEU A 84 6.84 -0.25 -4.52
C LEU A 84 7.74 0.25 -3.38
N ASP A 85 8.90 0.80 -3.73
CA ASP A 85 9.92 1.18 -2.75
C ASP A 85 9.69 2.56 -2.12
N TYR A 86 8.58 3.21 -2.46
CA TYR A 86 8.00 4.32 -1.68
C TYR A 86 6.84 3.87 -0.80
N SER A 87 6.23 2.74 -1.12
CA SER A 87 5.04 2.20 -0.43
C SER A 87 5.42 1.21 0.67
N ALA A 88 6.48 0.43 0.45
CA ALA A 88 6.96 -0.61 1.36
C ALA A 88 8.48 -0.53 1.58
N GLY A 89 8.90 -0.71 2.83
CA GLY A 89 10.28 -1.02 3.19
C GLY A 89 10.56 -2.50 2.99
N ARG A 90 11.55 -2.83 2.16
CA ARG A 90 11.95 -4.22 1.85
C ARG A 90 13.44 -4.41 2.09
N ARG A 91 13.83 -5.58 2.58
CA ARG A 91 15.23 -5.89 2.90
C ARG A 91 16.18 -5.60 1.73
N GLY A 92 17.30 -4.94 2.04
CA GLY A 92 18.35 -4.59 1.08
C GLY A 92 18.03 -3.39 0.18
N ILE A 93 16.87 -2.75 0.35
CA ILE A 93 16.50 -1.52 -0.35
C ILE A 93 16.61 -0.33 0.60
N PRO A 94 17.11 0.83 0.15
CA PRO A 94 17.19 2.02 0.97
C PRO A 94 15.83 2.44 1.56
N TYR A 95 15.82 2.66 2.86
CA TYR A 95 14.67 3.10 3.62
C TYR A 95 14.86 4.57 4.01
N TRP A 96 14.41 5.47 3.14
CA TRP A 96 14.71 6.91 3.27
C TRP A 96 16.22 7.12 3.49
N ASN A 97 16.60 8.00 4.42
CA ASN A 97 18.00 8.22 4.81
C ASN A 97 18.45 7.34 6.00
N TRP A 98 17.73 6.26 6.32
CA TRP A 98 18.08 5.33 7.41
C TRP A 98 19.04 4.22 6.99
N GLY A 99 19.44 4.22 5.71
CA GLY A 99 20.22 3.16 5.08
C GLY A 99 19.34 2.04 4.54
N ASN A 100 19.95 0.94 4.12
CA ASN A 100 19.23 -0.24 3.66
C ASN A 100 18.37 -0.85 4.78
N HIS A 101 17.13 -1.22 4.43
CA HIS A 101 16.28 -1.96 5.35
C HIS A 101 16.95 -3.32 5.71
N PRO A 102 17.18 -3.62 6.99
CA PRO A 102 17.96 -4.80 7.39
C PRO A 102 17.13 -6.10 7.39
N GLY A 103 15.82 -6.02 7.12
CA GLY A 103 14.91 -7.15 7.14
C GLY A 103 14.34 -7.40 8.53
N LYS A 104 14.29 -8.67 8.93
CA LYS A 104 13.63 -9.16 10.16
C LYS A 104 13.90 -8.35 11.44
N SER A 105 15.10 -7.79 11.62
CA SER A 105 15.42 -6.97 12.81
C SER A 105 14.57 -5.70 12.97
N TRP A 106 13.97 -5.18 11.90
CA TRP A 106 13.02 -4.06 11.94
C TRP A 106 11.55 -4.51 11.97
N ILE A 107 11.29 -5.82 11.99
CA ILE A 107 9.95 -6.40 11.97
C ILE A 107 9.64 -6.93 13.37
N ARG A 108 8.45 -6.60 13.88
CA ARG A 108 8.01 -7.03 15.21
C ARG A 108 7.75 -8.53 15.26
N ASP A 109 6.96 -9.02 14.32
CA ASP A 109 6.65 -10.43 14.16
C ASP A 109 6.26 -10.71 12.71
N GLN A 110 7.11 -11.46 12.01
CA GLN A 110 6.90 -11.82 10.62
C GLN A 110 5.67 -12.73 10.43
N SER A 111 5.32 -13.55 11.43
CA SER A 111 4.18 -14.48 11.35
C SER A 111 2.83 -13.79 11.39
N PHE A 112 2.79 -12.58 11.95
CA PHE A 112 1.60 -11.71 11.99
C PHE A 112 1.58 -10.66 10.90
N GLY A 113 2.71 -10.01 10.62
CA GLY A 113 2.77 -8.83 9.75
C GLY A 113 3.47 -9.03 8.41
N GLY A 114 4.10 -10.18 8.19
CA GLY A 114 5.00 -10.38 7.07
C GLY A 114 6.33 -9.62 7.22
N PRO A 115 7.18 -9.63 6.18
CA PRO A 115 8.57 -9.17 6.28
C PRO A 115 8.78 -7.69 5.90
N TYR A 116 7.71 -6.95 5.59
CA TYR A 116 7.79 -5.60 5.06
C TYR A 116 7.49 -4.55 6.12
N SER A 117 8.13 -3.38 6.00
CA SER A 117 7.83 -2.24 6.85
C SER A 117 6.93 -1.21 6.14
N PRO A 118 6.00 -0.55 6.84
CA PRO A 118 5.36 0.67 6.34
C PRO A 118 6.42 1.73 6.02
N LYS A 119 6.18 2.61 5.05
CA LYS A 119 7.18 3.63 4.64
C LYS A 119 6.61 5.03 4.43
N LYS A 120 5.44 5.14 3.79
CA LYS A 120 4.86 6.37 3.23
C LYS A 120 4.73 7.54 4.20
N PHE A 121 4.33 7.28 5.45
CA PHE A 121 4.15 8.31 6.49
C PHE A 121 5.27 8.33 7.53
N VAL A 122 6.35 7.59 7.27
CA VAL A 122 7.53 7.56 8.12
C VAL A 122 8.49 8.67 7.69
N TYR A 123 9.06 9.37 8.67
CA TYR A 123 9.95 10.49 8.44
C TYR A 123 11.35 10.05 7.98
N ASN A 124 12.05 10.93 7.27
CA ASN A 124 13.42 10.71 6.86
C ASN A 124 14.37 10.88 8.04
N LYS A 125 15.50 10.18 8.02
CA LYS A 125 16.57 10.45 8.97
C LYS A 125 17.09 11.87 8.76
N GLY A 126 17.08 12.66 9.83
CA GLY A 126 17.48 14.07 9.80
C GLY A 126 16.32 15.06 9.73
N ASP A 127 15.10 14.60 9.47
CA ASP A 127 13.92 15.46 9.60
C ASP A 127 13.76 15.92 11.05
N ALA A 128 13.27 17.14 11.23
CA ALA A 128 12.96 17.67 12.56
C ALA A 128 11.78 16.90 13.16
N VAL A 129 12.00 16.33 14.34
CA VAL A 129 10.99 15.61 15.12
C VAL A 129 10.85 16.21 16.50
N ASP A 130 9.67 16.09 17.09
CA ASP A 130 9.40 16.45 18.47
C ASP A 130 9.56 15.18 19.34
N VAL A 131 10.45 15.26 20.33
CA VAL A 131 10.81 14.17 21.25
C VAL A 131 10.22 14.35 22.66
N SER A 132 9.23 15.24 22.81
CA SER A 132 8.58 15.53 24.09
C SER A 132 7.59 14.46 24.56
N THR A 133 7.33 13.44 23.74
CA THR A 133 6.44 12.32 24.08
C THR A 133 7.19 10.99 24.10
N TRP A 134 6.50 9.91 24.45
CA TRP A 134 7.09 8.56 24.50
C TRP A 134 7.60 8.06 23.13
N ASN A 135 7.19 8.70 22.03
CA ASN A 135 7.69 8.44 20.68
C ASN A 135 7.96 9.76 19.94
N ASN A 136 8.67 9.68 18.82
CA ASN A 136 8.98 10.84 17.99
C ASN A 136 7.74 11.29 17.22
N LEU A 137 7.33 12.55 17.38
CA LEU A 137 6.25 13.12 16.59
C LEU A 137 6.82 13.86 15.38
N THR A 138 6.12 13.79 14.25
CA THR A 138 6.57 14.40 12.99
C THR A 138 5.59 15.48 12.53
N GLY A 139 6.11 16.43 11.76
CA GLY A 139 5.30 17.40 11.02
C GLY A 139 4.88 16.91 9.64
N ASN A 140 4.91 15.59 9.39
CA ASN A 140 4.54 15.04 8.08
C ASN A 140 3.06 15.25 7.84
N ASN A 141 2.71 15.94 6.76
CA ASN A 141 1.31 16.14 6.38
C ASN A 141 0.67 14.83 5.92
N TYR A 142 -0.60 14.66 6.27
CA TYR A 142 -1.46 13.66 5.65
C TYR A 142 -2.31 14.33 4.56
N SER A 143 -2.12 13.90 3.31
CA SER A 143 -2.88 14.43 2.18
C SER A 143 -4.21 13.68 2.07
N ILE A 144 -5.31 14.32 2.46
CA ILE A 144 -6.66 13.74 2.33
C ILE A 144 -7.06 13.61 0.85
N ILE A 145 -6.73 14.61 0.03
CA ILE A 145 -6.93 14.59 -1.41
C ILE A 145 -5.63 15.01 -2.07
N ARG A 146 -5.20 14.23 -3.05
CA ARG A 146 -4.05 14.57 -3.89
C ARG A 146 -4.43 14.52 -5.36
N PHE A 147 -3.69 15.27 -6.16
CA PHE A 147 -4.03 15.44 -7.57
C PHE A 147 -4.08 14.12 -8.35
N ALA A 148 -3.26 13.11 -8.00
CA ALA A 148 -3.36 11.80 -8.66
C ALA A 148 -4.68 11.07 -8.36
N ASP A 149 -5.25 11.22 -7.17
CA ASP A 149 -6.57 10.66 -6.87
C ASP A 149 -7.64 11.34 -7.73
N VAL A 150 -7.57 12.67 -7.89
CA VAL A 150 -8.46 13.42 -8.79
C VAL A 150 -8.34 12.93 -10.24
N LEU A 151 -7.13 12.74 -10.75
CA LEU A 151 -6.91 12.19 -12.09
C LEU A 151 -7.49 10.78 -12.23
N LEU A 152 -7.36 9.93 -11.22
CA LEU A 152 -7.88 8.56 -11.26
C LEU A 152 -9.40 8.50 -11.10
N MET A 153 -10.01 9.41 -10.34
CA MET A 153 -11.46 9.58 -10.30
C MET A 153 -11.99 10.07 -11.66
N ALA A 154 -11.29 11.02 -12.30
CA ALA A 154 -11.63 11.45 -13.65
C ALA A 154 -11.48 10.31 -14.66
N ALA A 155 -10.41 9.52 -14.57
CA ALA A 155 -10.21 8.33 -15.42
C ALA A 155 -11.37 7.34 -15.27
N GLU A 156 -11.78 7.06 -14.03
CA GLU A 156 -12.91 6.18 -13.74
C GLU A 156 -14.22 6.71 -14.35
N ALA A 157 -14.53 8.00 -14.15
CA ALA A 157 -15.72 8.63 -14.73
C ALA A 157 -15.72 8.57 -16.27
N GLU A 158 -14.60 8.90 -16.92
CA GLU A 158 -14.48 8.81 -18.39
C GLU A 158 -14.67 7.38 -18.89
N ALA A 159 -14.11 6.38 -18.20
CA ALA A 159 -14.28 4.98 -18.57
C ALA A 159 -15.74 4.55 -18.47
N GLU A 160 -16.45 4.94 -17.40
CA GLU A 160 -17.88 4.64 -17.22
C GLU A 160 -18.76 5.35 -18.26
N LEU A 161 -18.36 6.52 -18.75
CA LEU A 161 -19.01 7.23 -19.86
C LEU A 161 -18.66 6.66 -21.26
N GLY A 162 -17.71 5.73 -21.34
CA GLY A 162 -17.26 5.11 -22.60
C GLY A 162 -16.14 5.86 -23.32
N ASN A 163 -15.60 6.93 -22.72
CA ASN A 163 -14.50 7.73 -23.26
C ASN A 163 -13.13 7.10 -22.94
N LEU A 164 -12.90 5.88 -23.44
CA LEU A 164 -11.81 5.01 -22.98
C LEU A 164 -10.41 5.60 -23.21
N GLU A 165 -10.19 6.32 -24.31
CA GLU A 165 -8.89 6.94 -24.59
C GLU A 165 -8.60 8.14 -23.68
N ALA A 166 -9.64 8.89 -23.29
CA ALA A 166 -9.50 9.96 -22.29
C ALA A 166 -9.15 9.38 -20.92
N ALA A 167 -9.84 8.30 -20.53
CA ALA A 167 -9.54 7.56 -19.30
C ALA A 167 -8.09 7.06 -19.26
N LYS A 168 -7.62 6.44 -20.36
CA LYS A 168 -6.22 6.03 -20.53
C LYS A 168 -5.26 7.20 -20.40
N GLY A 169 -5.59 8.35 -20.98
CA GLY A 169 -4.81 9.58 -20.87
C GLY A 169 -4.57 10.01 -19.42
N TYR A 170 -5.61 10.00 -18.58
CA TYR A 170 -5.49 10.31 -17.15
C TYR A 170 -4.66 9.29 -16.37
N VAL A 171 -4.85 7.99 -16.64
CA VAL A 171 -4.00 6.93 -16.05
C VAL A 171 -2.54 7.11 -16.44
N ASN A 172 -2.26 7.42 -17.71
CA ASN A 172 -0.90 7.64 -18.20
C ASN A 172 -0.23 8.89 -17.61
N GLN A 173 -0.96 9.91 -17.18
CA GLN A 173 -0.37 11.04 -16.43
C GLN A 173 0.22 10.57 -15.09
N VAL A 174 -0.51 9.72 -14.37
CA VAL A 174 -0.04 9.14 -13.10
C VAL A 174 1.16 8.22 -13.33
N ARG A 175 1.05 7.31 -14.31
CA ARG A 175 2.13 6.38 -14.68
C ARG A 175 3.37 7.10 -15.17
N GLY A 176 3.22 8.14 -15.98
CA GLY A 176 4.34 8.92 -16.53
C GLY A 176 5.15 9.61 -15.43
N ARG A 177 4.49 10.09 -14.37
CA ARG A 177 5.17 10.61 -13.18
C ARG A 177 5.95 9.51 -12.46
N ALA A 178 5.37 8.33 -12.28
CA ALA A 178 6.05 7.20 -11.67
C ALA A 178 7.20 6.64 -12.54
N GLN A 179 7.12 6.78 -13.87
CA GLN A 179 8.14 6.33 -14.82
C GLN A 179 9.43 7.15 -14.77
N ASN A 180 9.38 8.40 -14.27
CA ASN A 180 10.55 9.27 -14.26
C ASN A 180 11.68 8.68 -13.39
N GLN A 181 12.80 8.35 -14.04
CA GLN A 181 13.97 7.71 -13.41
C GLN A 181 14.69 8.61 -12.40
N GLU A 182 14.50 9.92 -12.47
CA GLU A 182 14.99 10.86 -11.45
C GLU A 182 14.36 10.56 -10.08
N GLY A 183 13.10 10.13 -10.08
CA GLY A 183 12.36 9.76 -8.88
C GLY A 183 12.61 8.33 -8.38
N PHE A 184 13.47 7.54 -9.03
CA PHE A 184 13.71 6.16 -8.57
C PHE A 184 14.51 6.14 -7.27
N VAL A 185 14.16 5.24 -6.36
CA VAL A 185 15.02 4.95 -5.20
C VAL A 185 16.37 4.45 -5.72
N LYS A 186 17.46 5.08 -5.27
CA LYS A 186 18.83 4.76 -5.69
C LYS A 186 19.51 3.86 -4.68
N LYS A 187 20.55 3.13 -5.06
CA LYS A 187 21.32 2.27 -4.15
C LYS A 187 21.97 3.10 -3.04
N GLU A 188 22.07 2.52 -1.85
CA GLU A 188 22.82 3.16 -0.76
C GLU A 188 24.29 3.32 -1.16
N GLY A 189 24.83 4.54 -1.02
CA GLY A 189 26.20 4.88 -1.40
C GLY A 189 26.43 5.07 -2.91
N ASP A 190 25.43 4.85 -3.76
CA ASP A 190 25.50 5.10 -5.21
C ASP A 190 24.18 5.70 -5.72
N ASN A 191 24.16 7.03 -5.83
CA ASN A 191 23.00 7.78 -6.27
C ASN A 191 22.72 7.68 -7.78
N ALA A 192 23.58 7.02 -8.58
CA ALA A 192 23.36 6.87 -10.01
C ALA A 192 22.50 5.64 -10.33
N GLN A 193 22.64 4.55 -9.57
CA GLN A 193 22.02 3.27 -9.88
C GLN A 193 20.69 3.07 -9.15
N PRO A 194 19.62 2.62 -9.84
CA PRO A 194 18.38 2.20 -9.19
C PRO A 194 18.60 1.08 -8.17
N ALA A 195 17.87 1.13 -7.05
CA ALA A 195 17.96 0.13 -5.98
C ALA A 195 17.36 -1.24 -6.37
N ALA A 196 16.42 -1.25 -7.31
CA ALA A 196 15.84 -2.46 -7.89
C ALA A 196 15.63 -2.31 -9.40
N LYS A 197 15.19 -3.38 -10.06
CA LYS A 197 14.92 -3.38 -11.50
C LYS A 197 13.57 -2.73 -11.81
N TYR A 198 13.53 -1.40 -11.70
CA TYR A 198 12.33 -0.64 -12.01
C TYR A 198 12.05 -0.63 -13.51
N HIS A 199 10.85 -1.09 -13.87
CA HIS A 199 10.40 -1.18 -15.25
C HIS A 199 8.89 -0.92 -15.31
N LEU A 200 8.54 0.29 -15.68
CA LEU A 200 7.16 0.76 -15.80
C LEU A 200 7.02 1.51 -17.13
N ASN A 201 5.96 1.22 -17.87
CA ASN A 201 5.64 1.92 -19.11
C ASN A 201 4.18 2.40 -19.15
N LEU A 202 3.91 3.34 -20.04
CA LEU A 202 2.57 3.84 -20.32
C LEU A 202 1.75 2.82 -21.09
N TYR A 203 0.43 2.93 -21.00
CA TYR A 203 -0.48 2.23 -21.90
C TYR A 203 -0.46 2.92 -23.27
N ASN A 204 0.17 2.28 -24.26
CA ASN A 204 0.26 2.82 -25.62
C ASN A 204 -0.87 2.31 -26.51
N ASP A 205 -1.29 1.06 -26.32
CA ASP A 205 -2.36 0.45 -27.11
C ASP A 205 -3.71 1.10 -26.83
N ALA A 206 -4.61 1.06 -27.81
CA ALA A 206 -5.96 1.58 -27.67
C ALA A 206 -6.75 0.77 -26.62
N TRP A 207 -7.47 1.45 -25.74
CA TRP A 207 -8.40 0.80 -24.82
C TRP A 207 -9.73 0.59 -25.55
N THR A 208 -10.04 -0.66 -25.87
CA THR A 208 -11.23 -1.03 -26.66
C THR A 208 -12.34 -1.68 -25.83
N SER A 209 -12.13 -1.86 -24.53
CA SER A 209 -13.08 -2.48 -23.61
C SER A 209 -13.21 -1.67 -22.33
N GLN A 210 -14.45 -1.31 -21.98
CA GLN A 210 -14.77 -0.64 -20.71
C GLN A 210 -14.37 -1.52 -19.51
N ALA A 211 -14.55 -2.84 -19.62
CA ALA A 211 -14.16 -3.76 -18.56
C ALA A 211 -12.64 -3.77 -18.34
N TYR A 212 -11.86 -3.76 -19.43
CA TYR A 212 -10.40 -3.67 -19.35
C TYR A 212 -9.96 -2.32 -18.77
N ALA A 213 -10.54 -1.22 -19.24
CA ALA A 213 -10.26 0.12 -18.73
C ALA A 213 -10.53 0.21 -17.22
N ARG A 214 -11.68 -0.31 -16.77
CA ARG A 214 -12.07 -0.36 -15.37
C ARG A 214 -11.04 -1.14 -14.54
N GLU A 215 -10.61 -2.31 -15.00
CA GLU A 215 -9.60 -3.09 -14.27
C GLU A 215 -8.25 -2.37 -14.21
N ALA A 216 -7.79 -1.80 -15.33
CA ALA A 216 -6.55 -1.03 -15.38
C ALA A 216 -6.57 0.17 -14.42
N ILE A 217 -7.70 0.91 -14.35
CA ILE A 217 -7.89 2.05 -13.44
C ILE A 217 -7.92 1.59 -11.98
N ARG A 218 -8.68 0.54 -11.67
CA ARG A 218 -8.76 -0.04 -10.31
C ARG A 218 -7.41 -0.51 -9.81
N PHE A 219 -6.61 -1.10 -10.70
CA PHE A 219 -5.25 -1.53 -10.39
C PHE A 219 -4.32 -0.34 -10.18
N GLU A 220 -4.38 0.67 -11.05
CA GLU A 220 -3.57 1.88 -10.89
C GLU A 220 -3.90 2.59 -9.56
N ARG A 221 -5.17 2.66 -9.17
CA ARG A 221 -5.60 3.16 -7.85
C ARG A 221 -5.00 2.35 -6.70
N LYS A 222 -4.98 1.01 -6.80
CA LYS A 222 -4.36 0.13 -5.78
C LYS A 222 -2.89 0.50 -5.55
N LEU A 223 -2.12 0.68 -6.62
CA LEU A 223 -0.67 0.95 -6.52
C LEU A 223 -0.41 2.38 -6.05
N GLU A 224 -1.04 3.35 -6.70
CA GLU A 224 -0.81 4.77 -6.49
C GLU A 224 -1.21 5.15 -5.05
N LEU A 225 -2.42 4.78 -4.62
CA LEU A 225 -3.02 5.15 -3.33
C LEU A 225 -2.71 4.16 -2.19
N SER A 226 -1.72 3.29 -2.38
CA SER A 226 -1.32 2.30 -1.38
C SER A 226 -0.93 2.96 -0.06
N GLY A 227 -1.43 2.39 1.05
CA GLY A 227 -1.22 2.90 2.40
C GLY A 227 -2.03 4.14 2.78
N GLU A 228 -2.80 4.74 1.87
CA GLU A 228 -3.52 6.02 2.10
C GLU A 228 -5.00 5.83 2.53
N GLY A 229 -5.39 4.63 2.98
CA GLY A 229 -6.73 4.39 3.54
C GLY A 229 -7.88 4.26 2.52
N HIS A 230 -7.63 4.30 1.21
CA HIS A 230 -8.69 4.24 0.19
C HIS A 230 -9.18 2.82 -0.16
N ARG A 231 -8.29 1.81 -0.08
CA ARG A 231 -8.50 0.50 -0.75
C ARG A 231 -9.80 -0.19 -0.35
N PHE A 232 -10.13 -0.24 0.94
CA PHE A 232 -11.36 -0.91 1.40
C PHE A 232 -12.62 -0.25 0.84
N PHE A 233 -12.71 1.08 0.94
CA PHE A 233 -13.85 1.84 0.41
C PHE A 233 -13.98 1.72 -1.11
N ASP A 234 -12.85 1.72 -1.82
CA ASP A 234 -12.80 1.44 -3.25
C ASP A 234 -13.40 0.06 -3.58
N LEU A 235 -13.03 -0.99 -2.85
CA LEU A 235 -13.58 -2.33 -3.06
C LEU A 235 -15.09 -2.43 -2.79
N VAL A 236 -15.56 -1.77 -1.73
CA VAL A 236 -16.99 -1.75 -1.35
C VAL A 236 -17.82 -1.00 -2.38
N ARG A 237 -17.42 0.22 -2.77
CA ARG A 237 -18.18 1.02 -3.76
C ARG A 237 -18.22 0.37 -5.14
N TRP A 238 -17.24 -0.48 -5.45
CA TRP A 238 -17.20 -1.26 -6.68
C TRP A 238 -18.01 -2.56 -6.64
N GLY A 239 -18.52 -2.96 -5.46
CA GLY A 239 -19.25 -4.22 -5.29
C GLY A 239 -18.37 -5.46 -5.47
N ILE A 240 -17.06 -5.36 -5.22
CA ILE A 240 -16.10 -6.46 -5.41
C ILE A 240 -15.34 -6.84 -4.13
N ALA A 241 -15.73 -6.27 -2.98
CA ALA A 241 -15.05 -6.49 -1.70
C ALA A 241 -14.93 -7.97 -1.34
N LYS A 242 -16.03 -8.74 -1.42
CA LYS A 242 -16.01 -10.17 -1.15
C LYS A 242 -15.00 -10.92 -2.01
N THR A 243 -15.11 -10.79 -3.34
CA THR A 243 -14.25 -11.50 -4.28
C THR A 243 -12.76 -11.20 -4.05
N VAL A 244 -12.43 -9.92 -3.85
CA VAL A 244 -11.03 -9.50 -3.67
C VAL A 244 -10.50 -9.89 -2.29
N LEU A 245 -11.30 -9.74 -1.22
CA LEU A 245 -10.88 -10.06 0.14
C LEU A 245 -10.77 -11.57 0.36
N ASP A 246 -11.63 -12.39 -0.23
CA ASP A 246 -11.50 -13.85 -0.18
C ASP A 246 -10.18 -14.31 -0.84
N ALA A 247 -9.85 -13.73 -2.01
CA ALA A 247 -8.58 -14.01 -2.70
C ALA A 247 -7.36 -13.52 -1.91
N TYR A 248 -7.46 -12.33 -1.31
CA TYR A 248 -6.43 -11.75 -0.43
C TYR A 248 -6.17 -12.64 0.79
N LEU A 249 -7.20 -13.00 1.55
CA LEU A 249 -7.08 -13.83 2.75
C LEU A 249 -6.44 -15.17 2.42
N LYS A 250 -6.84 -15.79 1.31
CA LYS A 250 -6.21 -17.01 0.83
C LYS A 250 -4.72 -16.79 0.53
N ASN A 251 -4.38 -15.76 -0.24
CA ASN A 251 -3.00 -15.49 -0.61
C ASN A 251 -2.10 -15.21 0.60
N GLU A 252 -2.53 -14.37 1.54
CA GLU A 252 -1.73 -14.07 2.74
C GLU A 252 -1.57 -15.30 3.64
N THR A 253 -2.62 -16.12 3.78
CA THR A 253 -2.55 -17.39 4.52
C THR A 253 -1.56 -18.37 3.86
N ASP A 254 -1.62 -18.51 2.54
CA ASP A 254 -0.69 -19.36 1.77
C ASP A 254 0.77 -18.84 1.86
N ASN A 255 0.95 -17.52 2.04
CA ASN A 255 2.24 -16.87 2.29
C ASN A 255 2.60 -16.80 3.79
N THR A 256 2.21 -17.81 4.57
CA THR A 256 2.63 -18.03 5.97
C THR A 256 2.02 -17.08 7.02
N LEU A 257 1.04 -16.25 6.67
CA LEU A 257 0.30 -15.42 7.65
C LEU A 257 -0.94 -16.11 8.23
N THR A 258 -0.89 -17.43 8.38
CA THR A 258 -2.01 -18.23 8.90
C THR A 258 -2.45 -17.76 10.28
N VAL A 259 -1.50 -17.41 11.17
CA VAL A 259 -1.83 -16.94 12.53
C VAL A 259 -2.55 -15.60 12.50
N ALA A 260 -2.20 -14.71 11.57
CA ALA A 260 -2.83 -13.39 11.44
C ALA A 260 -4.28 -13.46 10.95
N PHE A 261 -4.58 -14.44 10.09
CA PHE A 261 -5.86 -14.53 9.37
C PHE A 261 -6.68 -15.76 9.72
N GLU A 262 -6.33 -16.47 10.79
CA GLU A 262 -7.08 -17.64 11.24
C GLU A 262 -8.54 -17.24 11.53
N GLY A 263 -9.49 -17.91 10.87
CA GLY A 263 -10.92 -17.65 11.00
C GLY A 263 -11.41 -16.33 10.38
N ALA A 264 -10.56 -15.58 9.68
CA ALA A 264 -10.97 -14.35 9.00
C ALA A 264 -11.96 -14.66 7.86
N VAL A 265 -13.11 -13.99 7.86
CA VAL A 265 -14.15 -14.16 6.85
C VAL A 265 -14.78 -12.81 6.52
N PHE A 266 -14.89 -12.50 5.23
CA PHE A 266 -15.73 -11.39 4.76
C PHE A 266 -17.14 -11.91 4.43
N THR A 267 -18.13 -11.45 5.19
CA THR A 267 -19.56 -11.76 4.96
C THR A 267 -20.20 -10.65 4.15
N GLU A 268 -20.60 -10.97 2.91
CA GLU A 268 -21.31 -10.04 2.02
C GLU A 268 -22.70 -9.68 2.57
N GLY A 269 -23.09 -8.42 2.38
CA GLY A 269 -24.32 -7.86 2.94
C GLY A 269 -24.26 -7.55 4.44
N ARG A 270 -23.06 -7.53 5.03
CA ARG A 270 -22.80 -7.21 6.44
C ARG A 270 -21.46 -6.48 6.61
N SER A 271 -20.37 -7.09 6.13
CA SER A 271 -19.00 -6.67 6.44
C SER A 271 -18.53 -5.44 5.66
N GLU A 272 -19.34 -4.97 4.71
CA GLU A 272 -19.11 -3.76 3.91
C GLU A 272 -19.13 -2.49 4.76
N TYR A 273 -19.92 -2.49 5.84
CA TYR A 273 -20.11 -1.35 6.73
C TYR A 273 -19.89 -1.77 8.18
N GLN A 274 -19.36 -0.85 8.98
CA GLN A 274 -19.24 -1.07 10.42
C GLN A 274 -20.64 -1.07 11.07
N PRO A 275 -20.86 -1.84 12.15
CA PRO A 275 -22.11 -1.77 12.89
C PRO A 275 -22.27 -0.37 13.50
N ILE A 276 -23.51 0.13 13.50
CA ILE A 276 -23.86 1.28 14.34
C ILE A 276 -23.66 0.85 15.80
N PRO A 277 -22.92 1.60 16.64
CA PRO A 277 -22.66 1.19 18.01
C PRO A 277 -23.95 0.96 18.79
N GLN A 278 -24.08 -0.21 19.41
CA GLN A 278 -25.33 -0.62 20.09
C GLN A 278 -25.79 0.41 21.14
N GLN A 279 -24.84 1.02 21.86
CA GLN A 279 -25.14 2.04 22.86
C GLN A 279 -25.87 3.26 22.27
N GLU A 280 -25.56 3.65 21.03
CA GLU A 280 -26.24 4.77 20.37
C GLU A 280 -27.68 4.41 19.99
N ILE A 281 -27.91 3.16 19.56
CA ILE A 281 -29.26 2.65 19.29
C ILE A 281 -30.08 2.59 20.58
N ASP A 282 -29.48 2.12 21.68
CA ASP A 282 -30.14 2.02 22.98
C ASP A 282 -30.53 3.40 23.53
N LEU A 283 -29.69 4.42 23.30
CA LEU A 283 -29.93 5.80 23.73
C LEU A 283 -31.02 6.52 22.92
N VAL A 284 -31.00 6.37 21.59
CA VAL A 284 -31.91 7.10 20.67
C VAL A 284 -33.23 6.35 20.43
N GLY A 285 -33.22 5.03 20.66
CA GLY A 285 -34.31 4.10 20.42
C GLY A 285 -34.31 3.54 19.00
N ALA A 286 -34.51 2.23 18.87
CA ALA A 286 -34.45 1.49 17.60
C ALA A 286 -35.44 1.97 16.52
N ASN A 287 -36.53 2.65 16.92
CA ASN A 287 -37.48 3.26 15.98
C ASN A 287 -36.92 4.51 15.27
N ASN A 288 -35.90 5.14 15.85
CA ASN A 288 -35.29 6.37 15.36
C ASN A 288 -33.90 6.12 14.76
N LEU A 289 -33.19 5.09 15.23
CA LEU A 289 -31.89 4.67 14.71
C LEU A 289 -31.90 3.16 14.46
N THR A 290 -31.99 2.77 13.19
CA THR A 290 -32.01 1.37 12.75
C THR A 290 -30.61 0.89 12.41
N GLN A 291 -30.30 -0.34 12.81
CA GLN A 291 -29.02 -0.98 12.53
C GLN A 291 -28.80 -1.25 11.03
N ASN A 292 -27.53 -1.31 10.61
CA ASN A 292 -27.13 -1.80 9.29
C ASN A 292 -27.55 -3.27 9.08
N PRO A 293 -27.87 -3.69 7.85
CA PRO A 293 -28.18 -5.08 7.57
C PRO A 293 -27.12 -6.06 8.07
N GLY A 294 -27.57 -7.17 8.68
CA GLY A 294 -26.70 -8.28 9.12
C GLY A 294 -26.10 -8.15 10.53
N TYR A 295 -26.41 -7.09 11.29
CA TYR A 295 -25.98 -6.88 12.67
C TYR A 295 -27.16 -6.85 13.65
#